data_AF-A0A955PB44-F1
#
_entry.id   AF-A0A955PB44-F1
#
_cell.length_a   1.000
_cell.length_b   1.000
_cell.length_c   1.000
_cell.angle_alpha   90.00
_cell.angle_beta   90.00
_cell.angle_gamma   90.00
#
_symmetry.space_group_name_H-M   'P 1'
#
loop_
_entity.id
_entity.type
_entity.pdbx_description
1 polymer ?
#
loop_
_entity_poly.entity_id
_entity_poly.type
_entity_poly.pdbx_seq_one_letter_code
_entity_poly.pdbx_strand_id
1 'polypeptide(L)'
;MLRLPPFFIPLLLALLVGCGSQTEESNKLTKEQVETRLAALSCPADEITLPDGPTGGTFRFNSLETPNSLDPAWIRDTASSDIGTSIHEGLIEFDPVDMSVKPC
;
A
#
# COMPACT_ATOMS: atom_id res chain seq x y z
N MET A 1 21.83 -35.02 34.56
CA MET A 1 22.92 -34.19 35.13
C MET A 1 23.82 -33.71 34.01
N LEU A 2 23.74 -32.44 33.63
CA LEU A 2 24.78 -31.72 32.88
C LEU A 2 24.93 -30.36 33.57
N ARG A 3 26.03 -30.22 34.32
CA ARG A 3 26.38 -28.99 35.05
C ARG A 3 27.15 -28.08 34.08
N LEU A 4 26.58 -26.93 33.75
CA LEU A 4 27.30 -25.87 33.04
C LEU A 4 28.35 -25.24 33.98
N PRO A 5 29.59 -24.96 33.51
CA PRO A 5 30.60 -24.30 34.31
C PRO A 5 30.30 -22.80 34.50
N PRO A 6 30.65 -22.21 35.67
CA PRO A 6 30.19 -20.89 36.11
C PRO A 6 30.81 -19.68 35.38
N PHE A 7 31.67 -19.91 34.38
CA PHE A 7 32.40 -18.86 33.68
C PHE A 7 31.68 -18.28 32.44
N PHE A 8 30.51 -18.82 32.07
CA PHE A 8 29.77 -18.37 30.87
C PHE A 8 28.73 -17.26 31.13
N ILE A 9 28.42 -16.96 32.40
CA ILE A 9 27.40 -15.97 32.75
C ILE A 9 27.86 -14.51 32.52
N PRO A 10 29.11 -14.09 32.80
CA PRO A 10 29.49 -12.68 32.64
C PRO A 10 29.69 -12.27 31.18
N LEU A 11 29.94 -13.21 30.26
CA LEU A 11 30.13 -12.91 28.84
C LEU A 11 28.79 -12.63 28.12
N LEU A 12 27.70 -13.28 28.56
CA LEU A 12 26.36 -13.03 28.02
C LEU A 12 25.78 -11.70 28.54
N LEU A 13 26.13 -11.29 29.76
CA LEU A 13 25.68 -10.03 30.35
C LEU A 13 26.38 -8.81 29.72
N ALA A 14 27.64 -8.94 29.30
CA ALA A 14 28.36 -7.86 28.63
C ALA A 14 27.86 -7.60 27.19
N LEU A 15 27.35 -8.62 26.50
CA LEU A 15 26.74 -8.48 25.17
C LEU A 15 25.33 -7.86 25.21
N LEU A 16 24.61 -7.97 26.32
CA LEU A 16 23.29 -7.36 26.50
C LEU A 16 23.32 -5.92 27.03
N VAL A 17 24.44 -5.46 27.59
CA VAL A 17 24.60 -4.11 28.14
C VAL A 17 25.31 -3.15 27.17
N GLY A 18 25.86 -3.68 26.06
CA GLY A 18 26.72 -2.94 25.12
C GLY A 18 26.06 -2.43 23.82
N CYS A 19 24.74 -2.47 23.67
CA CYS A 19 24.10 -1.95 22.45
C CYS A 19 22.96 -1.00 22.76
N GLY A 20 23.34 0.27 22.92
CA GLY A 20 22.58 1.39 22.38
C GLY A 20 21.30 1.74 23.13
N SER A 21 21.48 2.60 24.13
CA SER A 21 20.61 3.74 24.39
C SER A 21 20.09 4.35 23.07
N GLN A 22 18.95 3.88 22.56
CA GLN A 22 18.01 4.77 21.89
C GLN A 22 16.98 5.15 22.94
N THR A 23 17.26 6.26 23.60
CA THR A 23 16.23 7.12 24.16
C THR A 23 15.15 7.23 23.09
N GLU A 24 13.91 6.83 23.42
CA GLU A 24 12.74 7.28 22.66
C GLU A 24 12.68 8.81 22.79
N GLU A 25 13.48 9.51 21.98
CA GLU A 25 13.12 10.85 21.61
C GLU A 25 11.84 10.71 20.82
N SER A 26 10.74 11.03 21.50
CA SER A 26 9.47 11.42 20.90
C SER A 26 9.76 12.55 19.91
N ASN A 27 10.20 12.19 18.71
CA ASN A 27 10.46 13.10 17.62
C ASN A 27 9.09 13.47 17.05
N LYS A 28 8.34 14.26 17.84
CA LYS A 28 7.07 14.86 17.43
C LYS A 28 7.42 15.80 16.28
N LEU A 29 7.23 15.32 15.05
CA LEU A 29 7.36 16.17 13.88
C LEU A 29 6.47 17.39 14.08
N THR A 30 7.04 18.57 13.86
CA THR A 30 6.23 19.79 13.84
C THR A 30 5.29 19.74 12.64
N LYS A 31 4.17 20.46 12.72
CA LYS A 31 3.14 20.49 11.68
C LYS A 31 3.73 20.80 10.30
N GLU A 32 4.69 21.70 10.26
CA GLU A 32 5.37 22.14 9.04
C GLU A 32 6.22 21.01 8.42
N GLN A 33 6.86 20.19 9.26
CA GLN A 33 7.63 19.03 8.79
C GLN A 33 6.72 17.91 8.29
N VAL A 34 5.55 17.72 8.91
CA VAL A 34 4.52 16.79 8.43
C VAL A 34 4.00 17.25 7.07
N GLU A 35 3.63 18.53 6.93
CA GLU A 35 3.12 19.10 5.68
C GLU A 35 4.16 19.04 4.56
N THR A 36 5.42 19.35 4.86
CA THR A 36 6.51 19.25 3.86
C THR A 36 6.74 17.81 3.41
N ARG A 37 6.64 16.84 4.32
CA ARG A 37 6.75 15.41 3.97
C ARG A 37 5.52 14.90 3.22
N LEU A 38 4.33 15.38 3.57
CA LEU A 38 3.09 15.04 2.87
C LEU A 38 3.10 15.59 1.44
N ALA A 39 3.60 16.81 1.24
CA ALA A 39 3.78 17.42 -0.07
C ALA A 39 4.86 16.72 -0.90
N ALA A 40 5.93 16.21 -0.26
CA ALA A 40 6.94 15.40 -0.95
C ALA A 40 6.43 14.01 -1.36
N LEU A 41 5.41 13.50 -0.68
CA LEU A 41 4.76 12.22 -0.98
C LEU A 41 3.53 12.38 -1.87
N SER A 42 2.98 13.58 -2.00
CA SER A 42 1.87 13.86 -2.90
C SER A 42 2.39 13.81 -4.33
N CYS A 43 2.30 12.64 -4.95
CA CYS A 43 2.23 12.58 -6.39
C CYS A 43 0.92 13.27 -6.79
N PRO A 44 0.94 14.22 -7.74
CA PRO A 44 -0.30 14.73 -8.30
C PRO A 44 -1.09 13.54 -8.84
N ALA A 45 -2.37 13.44 -8.46
CA ALA A 45 -3.27 12.39 -8.94
C ALA A 45 -3.40 12.38 -10.48
N ASP A 46 -2.97 13.47 -11.12
CA ASP A 46 -3.04 13.69 -12.56
C ASP A 46 -1.91 12.98 -13.35
N GLU A 47 -0.92 12.38 -12.69
CA GLU A 47 0.21 11.73 -13.37
C GLU A 47 0.29 10.23 -13.06
N ILE A 48 -0.48 9.42 -13.79
CA ILE A 48 -0.35 7.96 -13.79
C ILE A 48 0.89 7.59 -14.62
N THR A 49 2.04 7.53 -13.96
CA THR A 49 3.28 7.01 -14.57
C THR A 49 3.30 5.48 -14.46
N LEU A 50 2.99 4.79 -15.55
CA LEU A 50 3.27 3.36 -15.67
C LEU A 50 4.76 3.20 -16.01
N PRO A 51 5.59 2.64 -15.10
CA PRO A 51 7.00 2.45 -15.40
C PRO A 51 7.19 1.44 -16.54
N ASP A 52 8.14 1.70 -17.43
CA ASP A 52 8.54 0.74 -18.46
C ASP A 52 9.05 -0.54 -17.78
N GLY A 53 8.34 -1.65 -18.00
CA GLY A 53 8.61 -2.90 -17.31
C GLY A 53 7.98 -4.11 -18.02
N PRO A 54 8.35 -5.33 -17.60
CA PRO A 54 7.79 -6.53 -18.18
C PRO A 54 6.26 -6.57 -17.96
N THR A 55 5.51 -6.68 -19.05
CA THR A 55 4.05 -6.92 -19.00
C THR A 55 3.79 -8.35 -18.54
N GLY A 56 3.07 -8.51 -17.42
CA GLY A 56 2.65 -9.81 -16.89
C GLY A 56 2.70 -9.89 -15.37
N GLY A 57 2.22 -11.02 -14.82
CA GLY A 57 2.16 -11.28 -13.38
C GLY A 57 0.73 -11.38 -12.85
N THR A 58 0.60 -11.50 -11.53
CA THR A 58 -0.69 -11.53 -10.85
C THR A 58 -0.84 -10.28 -10.00
N PHE A 59 -1.73 -9.38 -10.40
CA PHE A 59 -2.15 -8.28 -9.56
C PHE A 59 -3.16 -8.78 -8.52
N ARG A 60 -2.89 -8.55 -7.24
CA ARG A 60 -3.77 -8.91 -6.13
C ARG A 60 -4.23 -7.64 -5.45
N PHE A 61 -5.53 -7.40 -5.46
CA PHE A 61 -6.18 -6.29 -4.76
C PHE A 61 -7.10 -6.82 -3.67
N ASN A 62 -7.43 -5.96 -2.71
CA ASN A 62 -8.45 -6.22 -1.70
C ASN A 62 -9.50 -5.11 -1.77
N SER A 63 -10.77 -5.48 -1.62
CA SER A 63 -11.85 -4.54 -1.37
C SER A 63 -12.29 -4.67 0.09
N LEU A 64 -12.64 -3.54 0.70
CA LEU A 64 -13.25 -3.51 2.04
C LEU A 64 -14.75 -3.81 1.99
N GLU A 65 -15.36 -3.69 0.81
CA GLU A 65 -16.78 -3.89 0.57
C GLU A 65 -16.99 -5.16 -0.26
N THR A 66 -18.06 -5.90 0.08
CA THR A 66 -18.46 -7.08 -0.71
C THR A 66 -19.32 -6.63 -1.89
N PRO A 67 -18.98 -7.01 -3.14
CA PRO A 67 -19.79 -6.66 -4.30
C PRO A 67 -21.19 -7.27 -4.17
N ASN A 68 -22.21 -6.51 -4.55
CA ASN A 68 -23.60 -6.95 -4.52
C ASN A 68 -23.98 -7.86 -5.70
N SER A 69 -23.29 -7.74 -6.84
CA SER A 69 -23.61 -8.43 -8.08
C SER A 69 -22.39 -8.41 -9.02
N LEU A 70 -22.29 -9.43 -9.88
CA LEU A 70 -21.39 -9.45 -11.03
C LEU A 70 -22.14 -9.39 -12.37
N ASP A 71 -23.48 -9.44 -12.32
CA ASP A 71 -24.32 -9.13 -13.48
C ASP A 71 -24.37 -7.61 -13.65
N PRO A 72 -23.82 -7.06 -14.75
CA PRO A 72 -23.72 -5.62 -14.97
C PRO A 72 -25.06 -4.91 -14.96
N ALA A 73 -26.17 -5.59 -15.31
CA ALA A 73 -27.50 -5.00 -15.28
C ALA A 73 -28.01 -4.73 -13.84
N TRP A 74 -27.37 -5.31 -12.83
CA TRP A 74 -27.78 -5.25 -11.42
C TRP A 74 -26.77 -4.57 -10.50
N ILE A 75 -25.64 -4.10 -11.05
CA ILE A 75 -24.63 -3.36 -10.29
C ILE A 75 -25.18 -2.00 -9.87
N ARG A 76 -25.07 -1.70 -8.56
CA ARG A 76 -25.54 -0.43 -7.96
C ARG A 76 -24.59 0.18 -6.95
N ASP A 77 -23.50 -0.52 -6.64
CA ASP A 77 -22.47 -0.12 -5.70
C ASP A 77 -21.10 -0.02 -6.39
N THR A 78 -20.20 0.72 -5.77
CA THR A 78 -18.86 0.97 -6.30
C THR A 78 -18.03 -0.31 -6.35
N ALA A 79 -18.07 -1.17 -5.32
CA ALA A 79 -17.24 -2.37 -5.25
C ALA A 79 -17.55 -3.37 -6.39
N SER A 80 -18.83 -3.53 -6.73
CA SER A 80 -19.23 -4.31 -7.91
C SER A 80 -18.80 -3.64 -9.21
N SER A 81 -18.88 -2.32 -9.30
CA SER A 81 -18.47 -1.55 -10.48
C SER A 81 -16.97 -1.69 -10.75
N ASP A 82 -16.13 -1.56 -9.72
CA ASP A 82 -14.66 -1.64 -9.82
C ASP A 82 -14.18 -2.99 -10.38
N ILE A 83 -14.90 -4.06 -10.08
CA ILE A 83 -14.62 -5.40 -10.60
C ILE A 83 -15.27 -5.57 -11.98
N GLY A 84 -16.50 -5.10 -12.15
CA GLY A 84 -17.31 -5.28 -13.36
C GLY A 84 -16.70 -4.63 -14.59
N THR A 85 -16.07 -3.45 -14.45
CA THR A 85 -15.39 -2.73 -15.54
C THR A 85 -14.21 -3.50 -16.11
N SER A 86 -13.59 -4.41 -15.35
CA SER A 86 -12.50 -5.26 -15.83
C SER A 86 -12.98 -6.52 -16.55
N ILE A 87 -14.28 -6.82 -16.51
CA ILE A 87 -14.86 -8.06 -17.04
C ILE A 87 -15.75 -7.79 -18.26
N HIS A 88 -16.51 -6.69 -18.23
CA HIS A 88 -17.52 -6.36 -19.24
C HIS A 88 -17.15 -5.06 -19.94
N GLU A 89 -17.22 -5.08 -21.27
CA GLU A 89 -17.03 -3.89 -22.11
C GLU A 89 -18.37 -3.29 -22.53
N GLY A 90 -18.38 -1.97 -22.76
CA GLY A 90 -19.51 -1.23 -23.31
C GLY A 90 -19.41 -1.04 -24.81
N LEU A 91 -20.37 -0.32 -25.39
CA LEU A 91 -20.21 0.21 -26.76
C LEU A 91 -19.29 1.44 -26.81
N ILE A 92 -19.15 2.09 -25.65
CA ILE A 92 -18.35 3.29 -25.44
C ILE A 92 -17.66 3.18 -24.08
N GLU A 93 -16.51 3.82 -23.97
CA GLU A 93 -15.76 4.02 -22.73
C GLU A 93 -15.56 5.51 -22.45
N PHE A 94 -15.28 5.81 -21.19
CA PHE A 94 -14.88 7.14 -20.74
C PHE A 94 -13.38 7.15 -20.53
N ASP A 95 -12.69 8.09 -21.15
CA ASP A 95 -11.29 8.33 -20.85
C ASP A 95 -11.18 8.89 -19.40
N PRO A 96 -10.44 8.22 -18.50
CA PRO A 96 -10.37 8.62 -17.10
C PRO A 96 -9.62 9.93 -16.88
N VAL A 97 -8.88 10.45 -17.88
CA VAL A 97 -8.09 11.67 -17.78
C VAL A 97 -8.90 12.89 -18.17
N ASP A 98 -9.59 12.84 -19.31
CA ASP A 98 -10.31 14.00 -19.87
C ASP A 98 -11.85 13.84 -19.90
N MET A 99 -12.36 12.69 -19.43
CA MET A 99 -13.79 12.33 -19.40
C MET A 99 -14.46 12.33 -20.78
N SER A 100 -13.67 12.28 -21.86
CA SER A 100 -14.19 12.17 -23.22
C SER A 100 -14.76 10.77 -23.47
N VAL A 101 -15.77 10.72 -24.35
CA VAL A 101 -16.41 9.46 -24.76
C VAL A 101 -15.72 8.92 -26.00
N LYS A 102 -15.25 7.68 -25.93
CA LYS A 102 -14.58 6.98 -27.04
C LYS A 102 -15.26 5.63 -27.30
N PRO A 103 -15.24 5.09 -28.52
CA PRO A 103 -15.62 3.69 -28.76
C PRO A 103 -14.67 2.76 -27.99
N CYS A 104 -15.21 1.67 -27.43
CA CYS A 104 -14.42 0.55 -26.91
C CYS A 104 -13.77 -0.24 -28.05
#